data_AF-A0A819CZ53-F1
#
_entry.id   AF-A0A819CZ53-F1
#
_cell.length_a   1.000
_cell.length_b   1.000
_cell.length_c   1.000
_cell.angle_alpha   90.00
_cell.angle_beta   90.00
_cell.angle_gamma   90.00
#
_symmetry.space_group_name_H-M   'P 1'
#
loop_
_entity.id
_entity.type
_entity.pdbx_description
1 polymer ?
#
loop_
_entity_poly.entity_id
_entity_poly.type
_entity_poly.pdbx_seq_one_letter_code
_entity_poly.pdbx_strand_id
1 'polypeptide(L)' 'IMDHAAPEIIQMCSVAIRAGATKELFDHSIGIHPTSAEEIVQIREKREKKKE' A
#
# COMPACT_ATOMS: atom_id res chain seq x y z
N ILE A 1 -6.57 5.61 1.23
CA ILE A 1 -5.73 6.49 2.08
C ILE A 1 -6.42 7.84 2.13
N MET A 2 -6.85 8.28 3.31
CA MET A 2 -7.52 9.56 3.51
C MET A 2 -6.62 10.40 4.41
N ASP A 3 -5.56 10.93 3.81
CA ASP A 3 -4.54 11.77 4.45
C ASP A 3 -4.09 12.85 3.45
N HIS A 4 -3.55 13.97 3.94
CA HIS A 4 -3.08 15.06 3.07
C HIS A 4 -1.96 14.63 2.11
N ALA A 5 -1.11 13.67 2.51
CA ALA A 5 -0.03 13.16 1.68
C ALA A 5 -0.46 12.04 0.71
N ALA A 6 -1.76 11.76 0.60
CA ALA A 6 -2.26 10.69 -0.27
C ALA A 6 -1.84 10.85 -1.75
N PRO A 7 -1.83 12.05 -2.36
CA PRO A 7 -1.34 12.24 -3.74
C PRO A 7 0.13 11.82 -3.91
N GLU A 8 1.00 12.18 -2.97
CA GLU A 8 2.43 11.86 -2.98
C GLU A 8 2.66 10.36 -2.78
N ILE A 9 1.94 9.75 -1.83
CA ILE A 9 2.03 8.33 -1.54
C ILE A 9 1.62 7.49 -2.76
N ILE A 10 0.50 7.83 -3.41
CA ILE A 10 0.01 7.03 -4.55
C ILE A 10 0.87 7.22 -5.80
N GLN A 11 1.50 8.39 -5.96
CA GLN A 11 2.45 8.64 -7.05
C GLN A 11 3.66 7.69 -6.96
N MET A 12 4.22 7.50 -5.76
CA MET A 12 5.31 6.53 -5.57
C MET A 12 4.84 5.08 -5.69
N CYS A 13 3.63 4.76 -5.24
CA CYS A 13 3.03 3.43 -5.46
C CYS A 13 2.92 3.10 -6.96
N SER A 14 2.56 4.09 -7.80
CA SER A 14 2.51 3.93 -9.26
C SER A 14 3.88 3.54 -9.83
N VAL A 15 4.96 4.16 -9.36
CA VAL A 15 6.33 3.79 -9.76
C VAL A 15 6.65 2.34 -9.38
N ALA A 16 6.35 1.94 -8.14
CA ALA A 16 6.59 0.56 -7.68
C ALA A 16 5.80 -0.47 -8.51
N ILE A 17 4.51 -0.21 -8.77
CA ILE A 17 3.67 -1.09 -9.60
C ILE A 17 4.21 -1.17 -11.03
N ARG A 18 4.62 -0.05 -11.63
CA ARG A 18 5.25 -0.05 -12.96
C ARG A 18 6.58 -0.80 -13.00
N ALA A 19 7.31 -0.84 -11.88
CA ALA A 19 8.52 -1.63 -11.72
C ALA A 19 8.26 -3.13 -11.45
N GLY A 20 6.99 -3.56 -11.43
CA GLY A 20 6.61 -4.96 -11.24
C GLY A 20 6.38 -5.35 -9.77
N ALA A 21 6.14 -4.39 -8.87
CA ALA A 21 5.87 -4.69 -7.47
C ALA A 21 4.63 -5.60 -7.32
N THR A 22 4.82 -6.75 -6.66
CA THR A 22 3.76 -7.68 -6.25
C THR A 22 3.45 -7.52 -4.77
N LYS A 23 2.36 -8.14 -4.29
CA LYS A 23 2.00 -8.13 -2.86
C LYS A 23 3.16 -8.58 -1.96
N GLU A 24 3.91 -9.59 -2.40
CA GLU A 24 5.10 -10.10 -1.71
C GLU A 24 6.16 -9.03 -1.49
N LEU A 25 6.41 -8.16 -2.47
CA LEU A 25 7.37 -7.06 -2.32
C LEU A 25 6.90 -6.00 -1.32
N PHE A 26 5.59 -5.75 -1.26
CA PHE A 26 5.02 -4.88 -0.22
C PHE A 26 5.11 -5.53 1.17
N ASP A 27 4.87 -6.84 1.30
CA ASP A 27 4.99 -7.57 2.59
C ASP A 27 6.41 -7.61 3.14
N HIS A 28 7.41 -7.71 2.26
CA HIS A 28 8.82 -7.70 2.66
C HIS A 28 9.37 -6.29 2.95
N SER A 29 8.60 -5.24 2.68
CA SER A 29 9.00 -3.86 2.93
C SER A 29 8.72 -3.44 4.37
N ILE A 30 9.69 -2.80 5.02
CA ILE A 30 9.53 -2.28 6.39
C ILE A 30 8.71 -0.98 6.35
N GLY A 31 7.65 -0.92 7.16
CA GLY A 31 6.85 0.29 7.36
C GLY A 31 7.64 1.39 8.08
N ILE A 32 7.45 2.64 7.65
CA ILE A 32 8.03 3.81 8.32
C ILE A 32 6.97 4.38 9.27
N HIS A 33 7.19 4.20 10.57
CA HIS A 33 6.27 4.66 11.62
C HIS A 33 6.62 6.08 12.10
N PRO A 34 5.65 6.97 12.41
CA PRO A 34 4.19 6.83 12.27
C PRO A 34 3.67 7.51 11.01
N THR A 35 3.39 6.77 9.93
CA THR A 35 2.94 7.37 8.66
C THR A 35 1.74 6.67 8.08
N SER A 36 0.82 7.40 7.45
CA SER A 36 -0.30 6.77 6.73
C SER A 36 0.14 5.87 5.56
N ALA A 37 1.39 6.02 5.08
CA ALA A 37 1.96 5.17 4.04
C ALA A 37 2.30 3.76 4.53
N GLU A 38 2.63 3.60 5.82
CA GLU A 38 3.03 2.30 6.39
C GLU A 38 1.92 1.24 6.27
N GLU A 39 0.67 1.68 6.27
CA GLU A 39 -0.50 0.82 6.08
C GLU A 39 -0.50 0.08 4.73
N ILE A 40 0.15 0.62 3.68
CA ILE A 40 0.22 -0.04 2.35
C ILE A 40 1.08 -1.32 2.42
N VAL A 41 2.14 -1.33 3.22
CA VAL A 41 3.06 -2.47 3.38
C VAL A 41 2.60 -3.45 4.46
N GLN A 42 1.57 -3.11 5.23
CA GLN A 42 1.03 -3.95 6.31
C GLN A 42 -0.31 -4.64 5.96
N ILE A 43 -0.79 -4.54 4.72
CA ILE A 43 -2.03 -5.20 4.28
C ILE A 43 -1.87 -6.72 4.36
N ARG A 44 -2.64 -7.41 5.21
CA ARG A 44 -2.51 -8.87 5.40
C ARG A 44 -3.48 -9.67 4.53
N GLU A 45 -4.76 -9.45 4.73
CA GLU A 45 -5.81 -10.28 4.13
C GLU A 45 -6.67 -9.49 3.16
N LYS A 46 -7.10 -10.17 2.10
CA LYS A 46 -8.07 -9.61 1.17
C LYS A 46 -9.44 -9.64 1.83
N ARG A 47 -10.09 -8.47 1.91
CA ARG A 47 -11.49 -8.40 2.33
C ARG A 47 -12.36 -9.18 1.35
N GLU A 48 -13.14 -10.13 1.87
CA GLU A 48 -14.12 -10.86 1.08
C GLU A 48 -15.16 -9.90 0.49
N LYS A 49 -15.53 -10.13 -0.77
CA LYS A 49 -16.66 -9.41 -1.37
C LYS A 49 -17.94 -10.00 -0.82
N LYS A 50 -18.82 -9.18 -0.23
CA LYS A 50 -20.19 -9.62 0.02
C LYS A 50 -20.83 -9.99 -1.33
N LYS A 51 -21.42 -11.18 -1.42
CA LYS A 51 -22.32 -11.52 -2.53
C LYS A 51 -23.63 -10.77 -2.25
N GLU A 52 -23.97 -9.82 -3.11
CA GLU A 52 -25.29 -9.17 -3.15
C GLU A 52 -26.31 -10.11 -3.77
#